data_AF-A0A7J8UJR7-F1
#
_entry.id   AF-A0A7J8UJR7-F1
#
_cell.length_a   1.000
_cell.length_b   1.000
_cell.length_c   1.000
_cell.angle_alpha   90.00
_cell.angle_beta   90.00
_cell.angle_gamma   90.00
#
_symmetry.space_group_name_H-M   'P 1'
#
loop_
_entity.id
_entity.type
_entity.pdbx_description
1 polymer ?
#
loop_
_entity_poly.entity_id
_entity_poly.type
_entity_poly.pdbx_seq_one_letter_code
_entity_poly.pdbx_strand_id
1 'polypeptide(L)' 'MAGYYRLIASDTHGVVNVWDKRKSPLPSLELITGSRSTLNTIQLHVDNQTIFGASKDGNIYMWDLRGGRTSAAFQCHNE' A
#
# COMPACT_ATOMS: atom_id res chain seq x y z
N MET A 1 -0.31 -27.86 -0.65
CA MET A 1 -0.31 -26.58 -1.41
C MET A 1 0.12 -25.48 -0.46
N ALA A 2 1.35 -24.98 -0.56
CA ALA A 2 1.75 -23.82 0.23
C ALA A 2 0.98 -22.61 -0.32
N GLY A 3 0.16 -21.95 0.50
CA GLY A 3 -0.54 -20.71 0.14
C GLY A 3 0.46 -19.55 0.01
N TYR A 4 0.29 -18.70 -0.99
CA TYR A 4 1.12 -17.50 -1.18
C TYR A 4 0.79 -16.51 -0.05
N TYR A 5 1.52 -16.58 1.06
CA TYR A 5 1.33 -15.69 2.20
C TYR A 5 2.06 -14.37 1.95
N ARG A 6 1.36 -13.43 1.30
CA ARG A 6 1.76 -12.04 1.19
C ARG A 6 1.19 -11.26 2.37
N LEU A 7 2.03 -10.53 3.09
CA LEU A 7 1.60 -9.62 4.15
C LEU A 7 1.69 -8.19 3.62
N ILE A 8 0.71 -7.36 3.96
CA ILE A 8 0.66 -5.94 3.60
C ILE A 8 0.30 -5.19 4.88
N ALA A 9 1.08 -4.16 5.22
CA ALA A 9 0.82 -3.30 6.38
C ALA A 9 1.35 -1.89 6.12
N SER A 10 0.64 -0.89 6.61
CA SER A 10 1.09 0.51 6.59
C SER A 10 1.81 0.86 7.89
N ASP A 11 2.80 1.74 7.80
CA ASP A 11 3.44 2.33 8.96
C ASP A 11 2.86 3.71 9.31
N THR A 12 3.43 4.34 10.33
CA THR A 12 3.01 5.67 10.82
C THR A 12 3.46 6.81 9.92
N HIS A 13 4.38 6.57 8.98
CA HIS A 13 4.95 7.54 8.05
C HIS A 13 4.28 7.54 6.67
N GLY A 14 3.20 6.78 6.51
CA GLY A 14 2.46 6.67 5.26
C GLY A 14 3.08 5.67 4.28
N VAL A 15 4.03 4.84 4.71
CA VAL A 15 4.61 3.81 3.84
C VAL A 15 3.82 2.52 3.98
N VAL A 16 3.43 1.93 2.85
CA VAL A 16 2.88 0.58 2.81
C VAL A 16 4.00 -0.41 2.51
N ASN A 17 4.23 -1.32 3.44
CA ASN A 17 5.22 -2.37 3.38
C ASN A 17 4.56 -3.67 2.93
N VAL A 18 5.27 -4.41 2.06
CA VAL A 18 4.77 -5.65 1.48
C VAL A 18 5.81 -6.75 1.62
N TRP A 19 5.45 -7.83 2.31
CA TRP A 19 6.33 -8.97 2.55
C TRP A 19 5.88 -10.20 1.78
N ASP A 20 6.86 -10.96 1.30
CA ASP A 20 6.70 -12.34 0.85
C ASP A 20 7.49 -13.24 1.82
N LYS A 21 6.77 -13.91 2.73
CA LYS A 21 7.38 -14.73 3.79
C LYS A 21 8.24 -15.87 3.26
N ARG A 22 8.11 -16.25 1.99
CA ARG A 22 8.94 -17.29 1.37
C ARG A 22 10.32 -16.78 0.96
N LYS A 23 10.45 -15.48 0.71
CA LYS A 23 11.67 -14.88 0.18
C LYS A 23 12.57 -14.33 1.26
N SER A 24 11.99 -13.64 2.25
CA SER A 24 12.77 -12.91 3.25
C SER A 24 11.93 -12.50 4.46
N PRO A 25 12.53 -12.31 5.64
CA PRO A 25 11.91 -11.60 6.75
C PRO A 25 11.76 -10.08 6.49
N LEU A 26 12.49 -9.51 5.53
CA LEU A 26 12.43 -8.09 5.18
C LEU A 26 11.30 -7.80 4.17
N PRO A 27 10.76 -6.57 4.16
CA PRO A 27 9.77 -6.17 3.16
C PRO A 27 10.40 -6.30 1.76
N SER A 28 9.65 -6.97 0.88
CA SER A 28 10.03 -7.14 -0.52
C SER A 28 9.75 -5.90 -1.37
N LEU A 29 8.86 -5.02 -0.88
CA LEU A 29 8.46 -3.79 -1.57
C LEU A 29 7.96 -2.77 -0.54
N GLU A 30 8.35 -1.53 -0.76
CA GLU A 30 7.84 -0.35 -0.07
C GLU A 30 7.10 0.54 -1.06
N LEU A 31 5.91 0.97 -0.68
CA LEU A 31 5.01 1.79 -1.46
C LEU A 31 4.85 3.12 -0.73
N ILE A 32 5.44 4.16 -1.30
CA ILE A 32 5.56 5.46 -0.65
C ILE A 32 4.41 6.35 -1.12
N THR A 33 3.77 7.02 -0.17
CA THR A 33 2.83 8.11 -0.42
C THR A 33 3.58 9.41 -0.70
N GLY A 34 2.98 10.29 -1.52
CA GLY A 34 3.52 11.66 -1.69
C GLY A 34 3.49 12.51 -0.42
N SER A 35 2.61 12.19 0.53
CA SER A 35 2.52 12.83 1.86
C SER A 35 2.93 11.84 2.94
N ARG A 36 3.75 12.26 3.92
CA ARG A 36 4.16 11.43 5.08
C ARG A 36 3.06 11.26 6.14
N SER A 37 1.80 11.41 5.75
CA SER A 37 0.65 11.29 6.63
C SER A 37 0.30 9.83 6.87
N THR A 38 -0.15 9.53 8.08
CA THR A 38 -0.56 8.18 8.45
C THR A 38 -1.75 7.73 7.62
N LEU A 39 -1.68 6.49 7.12
CA LEU A 39 -2.81 5.84 6.47
C LEU A 39 -3.77 5.30 7.53
N ASN A 40 -5.04 5.64 7.41
CA ASN A 40 -6.09 5.15 8.31
C ASN A 40 -6.65 3.78 7.85
N THR A 41 -6.48 3.46 6.57
CA THR A 41 -6.95 2.22 5.95
C THR A 41 -6.02 1.82 4.81
N ILE A 42 -5.93 0.51 4.59
CA ILE A 42 -5.23 -0.13 3.49
C ILE A 42 -6.04 -1.34 3.02
N GLN A 43 -6.24 -1.46 1.72
CA GLN A 43 -7.02 -2.54 1.12
C GLN A 43 -6.33 -3.10 -0.12
N LEU A 44 -6.22 -4.42 -0.20
CA LEU A 44 -5.83 -5.12 -1.42
C LEU A 44 -7.07 -5.37 -2.27
N HIS A 45 -7.00 -5.02 -3.54
CA HIS A 45 -8.05 -5.30 -4.52
C HIS A 45 -8.13 -6.81 -4.82
N VAL A 46 -9.30 -7.27 -5.28
CA VAL A 46 -9.55 -8.70 -5.56
C VAL A 46 -8.64 -9.29 -6.64
N ASP A 47 -8.06 -8.43 -7.49
CA ASP A 47 -7.06 -8.85 -8.48
C ASP A 47 -5.69 -9.22 -7.89
N ASN A 48 -5.45 -8.94 -6.60
CA ASN A 48 -4.16 -9.09 -5.90
C ASN A 48 -2.99 -8.29 -6.52
N GLN A 49 -3.29 -7.30 -7.36
CA GLN A 49 -2.35 -6.46 -8.07
C GLN A 49 -2.47 -4.98 -7.70
N THR A 50 -3.61 -4.54 -7.16
CA THR A 50 -3.80 -3.14 -6.78
C THR A 50 -3.97 -2.99 -5.28
N ILE A 51 -3.25 -2.03 -4.69
CA ILE A 51 -3.44 -1.62 -3.29
C ILE A 51 -4.03 -0.22 -3.27
N PHE A 52 -5.00 -0.02 -2.39
CA PHE A 52 -5.55 1.28 -2.04
C PHE A 52 -5.19 1.63 -0.60
N GLY A 53 -4.92 2.90 -0.35
CA GLY A 53 -4.74 3.43 1.00
C GLY A 53 -5.38 4.81 1.11
N ALA A 54 -6.02 5.11 2.24
CA ALA A 54 -6.52 6.45 2.51
C ALA A 54 -5.75 7.07 3.67
N SER A 55 -5.38 8.34 3.54
CA SER A 55 -4.72 9.09 4.60
C SER A 55 -5.71 9.86 5.45
N LYS A 56 -5.25 10.25 6.65
CA LYS A 56 -6.00 11.17 7.52
C LYS A 56 -6.32 12.50 6.86
N ASP A 57 -5.50 12.93 5.90
CA ASP A 57 -5.62 14.23 5.22
C ASP A 57 -6.54 14.17 3.99
N GLY A 58 -7.35 13.12 3.83
CA GLY A 58 -8.32 13.00 2.74
C GLY A 58 -7.73 12.60 1.38
N ASN A 59 -6.48 12.12 1.35
CA ASN A 59 -5.86 11.63 0.12
C ASN A 59 -6.07 10.12 -0.01
N ILE A 60 -6.44 9.67 -1.21
CA ILE A 60 -6.52 8.26 -1.58
C ILE A 60 -5.34 7.96 -2.49
N TYR A 61 -4.57 6.93 -2.14
CA TYR A 61 -3.44 6.47 -2.92
C TYR A 61 -3.77 5.12 -3.54
N MET A 62 -3.35 4.94 -4.79
CA MET A 62 -3.44 3.69 -5.52
C MET A 62 -2.06 3.27 -6.00
N TRP A 63 -1.70 2.01 -5.76
CA TRP A 63 -0.45 1.41 -6.22
C TRP A 63 -0.72 0.17 -7.06
N ASP A 64 -0.04 0.06 -8.21
CA ASP A 64 -0.06 -1.14 -9.07
C ASP A 64 1.22 -1.97 -8.84
N LEU A 65 1.04 -3.15 -8.26
CA LEU A 65 2.10 -4.09 -7.89
C LEU A 65 2.76 -4.75 -9.10
N ARG A 66 2.19 -4.63 -10.31
CA ARG A 66 2.74 -5.20 -11.54
C ARG A 66 3.92 -4.41 -12.10
N GLY A 67 4.09 -3.15 -11.70
CA GLY A 67 5.17 -2.33 -12.28
C GLY A 67 5.35 -0.91 -11.78
N GLY A 68 4.55 -0.41 -10.82
CA GLY A 68 4.63 0.99 -10.38
C GLY A 68 4.88 1.12 -8.87
N ARG A 69 6.13 1.41 -8.48
CA ARG A 69 6.47 1.82 -7.10
C ARG A 69 5.86 3.17 -6.69
N THR A 70 5.38 3.93 -7.67
CA THR A 70 4.79 5.25 -7.51
C THR A 70 3.28 5.14 -7.33
N SER A 71 2.76 5.75 -6.26
CA SER A 71 1.31 5.92 -6.10
C SER A 71 0.77 6.93 -7.11
N ALA A 72 -0.39 6.65 -7.67
CA ALA A 72 -1.29 7.72 -8.10
C ALA A 72 -2.04 8.21 -6.84
N ALA A 73 -2.02 9.52 -6.59
CA ALA A 73 -2.76 10.14 -5.50
C ALA A 73 -3.99 10.84 -6.05
N PHE A 74 -5.14 10.51 -5.49
CA PHE A 74 -6.43 11.13 -5.77
C PHE A 74 -6.85 11.86 -4.50
N GLN A 75 -7.07 13.17 -4.59
CA GLN A 75 -7.66 13.91 -3.48
C GLN A 75 -9.16 13.68 -3.50
N CYS A 76 -9.72 13.08 -2.44
CA CYS A 76 -11.15 13.13 -2.24
C CYS A 76 -11.42 14.52 -1.64
N HIS A 77 -12.06 15.42 -2.40
CA HIS A 77 -12.51 16.68 -1.84
C HIS A 77 -13.46 16.39 -0.68
N ASN A 78 -13.09 16.78 0.53
CA ASN A 78 -14.06 17.14 1.54
C ASN A 78 -14.44 18.60 1.28
N GLU A 79 -15.74 18.86 1.22
CA GLU A 79 -16.31 20.22 1.26
C GLU A 79 -15.76 21.05 2.43
#